data_AF-A0A838THT9-F1
#
_entry.id   AF-A0A838THT9-F1
#
_cell.length_a   1.000
_cell.length_b   1.000
_cell.length_c   1.000
_cell.angle_alpha   90.00
_cell.angle_beta   90.00
_cell.angle_gamma   90.00
#
_symmetry.space_group_name_H-M   'P 1'
#
loop_
_entity.id
_entity.type
_entity.pdbx_description
1 polymer ?
#
loop_
_entity_poly.entity_id
_entity_poly.type
_entity_poly.pdbx_seq_one_letter_code
_entity_poly.pdbx_strand_id
1 'polypeptide(L)'
;MTKYLNTRIDSLKILTSALLNYAETFSFVIRKDGSYSQSIKFLLIELEKYLVDYRSVSEWPGTKLLWEEDKAVLYTYYLNNETAFILYNYEDYLFNWIHPASPEDLVFYKNDKAFFISITHEQDAYFELDDNGEYFLKNKRLI
;
A
#
# COMPACT_ATOMS: atom_id res chain seq x y z
N MET A 1 -13.65 6.40 -21.13
CA MET A 1 -12.52 7.32 -21.35
C MET A 1 -11.82 7.47 -20.01
N THR A 2 -10.95 6.50 -19.68
CA THR A 2 -10.27 6.45 -18.38
C THR A 2 -9.19 7.52 -18.38
N LYS A 3 -9.39 8.59 -17.60
CA LYS A 3 -8.38 9.63 -17.40
C LYS A 3 -7.28 9.06 -16.50
N TYR A 4 -6.21 8.57 -17.10
CA TYR A 4 -4.98 8.31 -16.36
C TYR A 4 -4.39 9.65 -15.96
N LEU A 5 -4.52 9.95 -14.67
CA LEU A 5 -4.13 11.23 -14.11
C LEU A 5 -2.68 11.12 -13.63
N ASN A 6 -1.84 11.90 -14.31
CA ASN A 6 -0.37 11.89 -14.22
C ASN A 6 0.10 12.68 -12.98
N THR A 7 -0.51 12.41 -11.82
CA THR A 7 -0.12 13.03 -10.56
C THR A 7 1.07 12.26 -10.01
N ARG A 8 2.15 12.95 -9.61
CA ARG A 8 3.30 12.32 -8.94
C ARG A 8 2.84 11.74 -7.60
N ILE A 9 2.42 10.47 -7.59
CA ILE A 9 2.02 9.71 -6.39
C ILE A 9 3.21 8.87 -5.92
N ASP A 10 4.42 9.41 -6.01
CA ASP A 10 5.64 8.70 -5.67
C ASP A 10 6.13 8.99 -4.25
N SER A 11 5.63 10.03 -3.57
CA SER A 11 5.91 10.32 -2.15
C SER A 11 4.81 9.77 -1.24
N LEU A 12 5.19 8.85 -0.36
CA LEU A 12 4.32 8.25 0.66
C LEU A 12 3.89 9.27 1.71
N LYS A 13 4.72 10.25 2.04
CA LYS A 13 4.33 11.35 2.93
C LYS A 13 3.17 12.13 2.33
N ILE A 14 3.26 12.51 1.05
CA ILE A 14 2.17 13.24 0.37
C ILE A 14 0.93 12.36 0.27
N LEU A 15 1.10 11.10 -0.17
CA LEU A 15 0.01 10.14 -0.34
C LEU A 15 -0.73 9.90 0.97
N THR A 16 -0.02 9.41 2.00
CA THR A 16 -0.64 9.10 3.30
C THR A 16 -1.28 10.34 3.94
N SER A 17 -0.62 11.50 3.89
CA SER A 17 -1.19 12.76 4.40
C SER A 17 -2.51 13.13 3.72
N ALA A 18 -2.61 12.89 2.41
CA ALA A 18 -3.85 13.11 1.70
C ALA A 18 -4.92 12.10 2.11
N LEU A 19 -4.57 10.81 2.24
CA LEU A 19 -5.50 9.70 2.48
C LEU A 19 -5.99 9.54 3.93
N LEU A 20 -5.31 10.14 4.93
CA LEU A 20 -5.62 10.01 6.36
C LEU A 20 -7.08 10.27 6.76
N ASN A 21 -7.81 11.08 5.99
CA ASN A 21 -9.21 11.42 6.29
C ASN A 21 -10.21 10.67 5.40
N TYR A 22 -9.75 9.68 4.63
CA TYR A 22 -10.58 8.94 3.70
C TYR A 22 -10.40 7.44 3.86
N ALA A 23 -9.18 6.94 3.70
CA ALA A 23 -8.84 5.54 3.88
C ALA A 23 -8.81 5.16 5.37
N GLU A 24 -9.12 3.90 5.65
CA GLU A 24 -9.25 3.36 7.01
C GLU A 24 -8.13 2.38 7.34
N THR A 25 -7.71 1.61 6.34
CA THR A 25 -6.65 0.62 6.46
C THR A 25 -5.72 0.70 5.25
N PHE A 26 -4.53 0.12 5.41
CA PHE A 26 -3.61 -0.13 4.32
C PHE A 26 -3.02 -1.53 4.45
N SER A 27 -2.48 -2.05 3.36
CA SER A 27 -1.76 -3.31 3.34
C SER A 27 -0.48 -3.22 2.54
N PHE A 28 0.45 -4.12 2.86
CA PHE A 28 1.59 -4.45 2.01
C PHE A 28 1.81 -5.97 2.01
N VAL A 29 2.66 -6.43 1.10
CA VAL A 29 2.95 -7.85 0.91
C VAL A 29 4.41 -8.16 1.19
N ILE A 30 4.66 -9.30 1.86
CA ILE A 30 6.01 -9.86 2.01
C ILE A 30 6.03 -11.24 1.35
N ARG A 31 6.99 -11.46 0.43
CA ARG A 31 7.18 -12.74 -0.27
C ARG A 31 7.69 -13.81 0.70
N LYS A 32 7.25 -15.07 0.54
CA LYS A 32 7.78 -16.21 1.30
C LYS A 32 8.90 -16.93 0.53
N ASP A 33 9.95 -16.20 0.18
CA ASP A 33 11.11 -16.74 -0.56
C ASP A 33 12.31 -17.13 0.34
N GLY A 34 12.13 -17.07 1.67
CA GLY A 34 13.05 -17.66 2.65
C GLY A 34 13.86 -16.67 3.49
N SER A 35 13.94 -15.39 3.09
CA SER A 35 14.50 -14.34 3.95
C SER A 35 14.11 -12.93 3.50
N TYR A 36 13.70 -12.10 4.45
CA TYR A 36 13.50 -10.66 4.25
C TYR A 36 14.45 -9.84 5.13
N SER A 37 14.69 -8.59 4.72
CA SER A 37 15.65 -7.69 5.36
C SER A 37 15.37 -7.44 6.85
N GLN A 38 16.39 -6.99 7.57
CA GLN A 38 16.23 -6.54 8.96
C GLN A 38 15.33 -5.29 9.04
N SER A 39 15.29 -4.45 8.00
CA SER A 39 14.42 -3.27 7.96
C SER A 39 12.94 -3.68 7.95
N ILE A 40 12.56 -4.71 7.18
CA ILE A 40 11.20 -5.27 7.21
C ILE A 40 10.83 -5.78 8.60
N LYS A 41 11.75 -6.45 9.31
CA LYS A 41 11.51 -6.89 10.70
C LYS A 41 11.20 -5.71 11.62
N PHE A 42 11.98 -4.63 11.53
CA PHE A 42 11.74 -3.43 12.34
C PHE A 42 10.41 -2.75 12.00
N LEU A 43 10.08 -2.64 10.71
CA LEU A 43 8.79 -2.13 10.26
C LEU A 43 7.61 -2.93 10.84
N LEU A 44 7.68 -4.26 10.81
CA LEU A 44 6.65 -5.13 11.38
C LEU A 44 6.49 -4.92 12.90
N ILE A 45 7.59 -4.70 13.63
CA ILE A 45 7.58 -4.42 15.07
C ILE A 45 6.92 -3.04 15.34
N GLU A 46 7.29 -2.01 14.59
CA GLU A 46 6.71 -0.66 14.77
C GLU A 46 5.21 -0.63 14.48
N LEU A 47 4.76 -1.46 13.53
CA LEU A 47 3.35 -1.56 13.13
C LEU A 47 2.52 -2.56 13.94
N GLU A 48 3.13 -3.39 14.80
CA GLU A 48 2.49 -4.54 15.46
C GLU A 48 1.17 -4.18 16.16
N LYS A 49 1.15 -3.08 16.93
CA LYS A 49 -0.04 -2.63 17.67
C LYS A 49 -1.19 -2.12 16.79
N TYR A 50 -0.97 -1.92 15.50
CA TYR A 50 -1.96 -1.45 14.53
C TYR A 50 -2.44 -2.55 13.58
N LEU A 51 -1.96 -3.78 13.77
CA LEU A 51 -2.28 -4.92 12.92
C LEU A 51 -3.78 -5.25 13.00
N VAL A 52 -4.41 -5.37 11.84
CA VAL A 52 -5.81 -5.77 11.66
C VAL A 52 -5.89 -7.26 11.33
N ASP A 53 -5.14 -7.69 10.32
CA ASP A 53 -5.11 -9.07 9.83
C ASP A 53 -3.77 -9.35 9.14
N TYR A 54 -3.37 -10.61 9.11
CA TYR A 54 -2.33 -11.10 8.20
C TYR A 54 -2.68 -12.50 7.71
N ARG A 55 -2.51 -12.73 6.42
CA ARG A 55 -2.89 -14.01 5.81
C ARG A 55 -2.00 -14.38 4.65
N SER A 56 -1.85 -15.69 4.44
CA SER A 56 -1.16 -16.21 3.27
C SER A 56 -2.03 -16.00 2.03
N VAL A 57 -1.48 -15.42 0.98
CA VAL A 57 -2.19 -15.10 -0.27
C VAL A 57 -1.38 -15.52 -1.49
N SER A 58 -2.08 -15.68 -2.61
CA SER A 58 -1.51 -15.78 -3.96
C SER A 58 -2.01 -14.69 -4.91
N GLU A 59 -2.87 -13.80 -4.42
CA GLU A 59 -3.38 -12.64 -5.15
C GLU A 59 -3.76 -11.54 -4.16
N TRP A 60 -3.63 -10.30 -4.60
CA TRP A 60 -4.02 -9.08 -3.89
C TRP A 60 -4.37 -8.00 -4.94
N PRO A 61 -4.94 -6.85 -4.56
CA PRO A 61 -5.28 -5.81 -5.53
C PRO A 61 -4.07 -5.42 -6.40
N GLY A 62 -4.23 -5.50 -7.72
CA GLY A 62 -3.18 -5.20 -8.70
C GLY A 62 -2.31 -6.39 -9.13
N THR A 63 -2.15 -7.42 -8.29
CA THR A 63 -1.13 -8.46 -8.53
C THR A 63 -1.64 -9.88 -8.23
N LYS A 64 -1.30 -10.82 -9.12
CA LYS A 64 -1.53 -12.26 -8.94
C LYS A 64 -0.24 -13.04 -9.18
N LEU A 65 0.08 -13.96 -8.27
CA LEU A 65 1.22 -14.85 -8.41
C LEU A 65 0.97 -15.84 -9.55
N LEU A 66 2.02 -16.13 -10.32
CA LEU A 66 1.94 -16.98 -11.51
C LEU A 66 1.92 -18.47 -11.16
N TRP A 67 2.62 -18.86 -10.09
CA TRP A 67 2.81 -20.27 -9.71
C TRP A 67 1.99 -20.63 -8.46
N GLU A 68 1.43 -21.84 -8.41
CA GLU A 68 0.55 -22.28 -7.32
C GLU A 68 1.28 -22.44 -5.99
N GLU A 69 2.57 -22.80 -6.06
CA GLU A 69 3.48 -22.93 -4.93
C GLU A 69 3.90 -21.58 -4.35
N ASP A 70 3.82 -20.50 -5.13
CA ASP A 70 4.18 -19.18 -4.66
C ASP A 70 3.18 -18.72 -3.60
N LYS A 71 3.74 -18.17 -2.52
CA LYS A 71 2.97 -17.63 -1.40
C LYS A 71 3.58 -16.32 -0.98
N ALA A 72 2.72 -15.38 -0.64
CA ALA A 72 3.08 -14.18 0.06
C ALA A 72 2.25 -14.06 1.35
N VAL A 73 2.63 -13.15 2.23
CA VAL A 73 1.81 -12.74 3.37
C VAL A 73 1.35 -11.32 3.13
N LEU A 74 0.04 -11.13 3.08
CA LEU A 74 -0.58 -9.81 3.07
C LEU A 74 -0.78 -9.38 4.51
N TYR A 75 -0.19 -8.26 4.91
CA TYR A 75 -0.38 -7.65 6.21
C TYR A 75 -1.28 -6.42 6.06
N THR A 76 -2.32 -6.33 6.87
CA THR A 76 -3.26 -5.20 6.87
C THR A 76 -3.22 -4.48 8.21
N TYR A 77 -3.15 -3.17 8.18
CA TYR A 77 -3.04 -2.30 9.36
C TYR A 77 -4.03 -1.15 9.31
N TYR A 78 -4.39 -0.61 10.47
CA TYR A 78 -5.13 0.65 10.53
C TYR A 78 -4.30 1.83 10.01
N LEU A 79 -4.91 2.69 9.21
CA LEU A 79 -4.34 3.97 8.80
C LEU A 79 -4.67 5.04 9.84
N ASN A 80 -3.65 5.64 10.43
CA ASN A 80 -3.74 6.79 11.31
C ASN A 80 -2.46 7.63 11.20
N ASN A 81 -2.37 8.73 11.95
CA ASN A 81 -1.21 9.64 11.86
C ASN A 81 0.11 8.93 12.17
N GLU A 82 0.09 8.02 13.14
CA GLU A 82 1.26 7.28 13.57
C GLU A 82 1.71 6.24 12.53
N THR A 83 0.78 5.48 11.93
CA THR A 83 1.13 4.52 10.88
C THR A 83 1.52 5.21 9.59
N ALA A 84 0.90 6.35 9.25
CA ALA A 84 1.36 7.21 8.17
C ALA A 84 2.82 7.65 8.40
N PHE A 85 3.15 8.14 9.61
CA PHE A 85 4.52 8.51 9.98
C PHE A 85 5.50 7.35 9.84
N ILE A 86 5.15 6.17 10.35
CA ILE A 86 5.98 4.97 10.24
C ILE A 86 6.26 4.65 8.77
N LEU A 87 5.24 4.68 7.90
CA LEU A 87 5.39 4.37 6.47
C LEU A 87 6.39 5.29 5.76
N TYR A 88 6.18 6.62 5.82
CA TYR A 88 7.06 7.54 5.10
C TYR A 88 8.42 7.76 5.77
N ASN A 89 8.56 7.42 7.06
CA ASN A 89 9.86 7.42 7.74
C ASN A 89 10.67 6.16 7.41
N TYR A 90 9.99 5.04 7.13
CA TYR A 90 10.62 3.81 6.66
C TYR A 90 11.19 3.98 5.25
N GLU A 91 10.36 4.45 4.32
CA GLU A 91 10.73 4.73 2.93
C GLU A 91 9.69 5.69 2.35
N ASP A 92 10.10 6.88 1.90
CA ASP A 92 9.18 7.88 1.36
C ASP A 92 8.88 7.65 -0.13
N TYR A 93 9.78 7.01 -0.88
CA TYR A 93 9.54 6.76 -2.30
C TYR A 93 8.73 5.48 -2.48
N LEU A 94 7.47 5.60 -2.95
CA LEU A 94 6.53 4.50 -3.12
C LEU A 94 7.14 3.33 -3.90
N PHE A 95 7.83 3.62 -5.01
CA PHE A 95 8.36 2.59 -5.89
C PHE A 95 9.68 1.96 -5.39
N ASN A 96 10.17 2.33 -4.21
CA ASN A 96 11.24 1.60 -3.50
C ASN A 96 10.70 0.48 -2.59
N TRP A 97 9.37 0.33 -2.47
CA TRP A 97 8.73 -0.77 -1.75
C TRP A 97 8.82 -2.06 -2.57
N ILE A 98 10.02 -2.65 -2.62
CA ILE A 98 10.37 -3.82 -3.44
C ILE A 98 11.10 -4.86 -2.58
N HIS A 99 10.61 -6.11 -2.61
CA HIS A 99 11.24 -7.24 -1.93
C HIS A 99 12.59 -7.59 -2.57
N PRO A 100 13.63 -8.02 -1.82
CA PRO A 100 13.65 -8.32 -0.37
C PRO A 100 14.06 -7.16 0.53
N ALA A 101 14.35 -5.98 -0.02
CA ALA A 101 14.80 -4.82 0.76
C ALA A 101 13.65 -4.21 1.58
N SER A 102 12.46 -4.14 0.97
CA SER A 102 11.22 -3.59 1.53
C SER A 102 10.02 -4.50 1.24
N PRO A 103 8.86 -4.34 1.91
CA PRO A 103 7.63 -4.98 1.48
C PRO A 103 7.19 -4.48 0.11
N GLU A 104 6.27 -5.17 -0.55
CA GLU A 104 5.73 -4.83 -1.87
C GLU A 104 4.31 -4.27 -1.81
N ASP A 105 3.94 -3.58 -2.88
CA ASP A 105 2.57 -3.27 -3.27
C ASP A 105 1.70 -2.70 -2.14
N LEU A 106 1.92 -1.42 -1.81
CA LEU A 106 1.05 -0.70 -0.89
C LEU A 106 -0.34 -0.49 -1.49
N VAL A 107 -1.36 -0.88 -0.72
CA VAL A 107 -2.77 -0.68 -1.06
C VAL A 107 -3.46 0.02 0.10
N PHE A 108 -4.27 1.04 -0.19
CA PHE A 108 -5.11 1.72 0.80
C PHE A 108 -6.58 1.41 0.56
N TYR A 109 -7.34 1.23 1.63
CA TYR A 109 -8.72 0.76 1.56
C TYR A 109 -9.69 1.73 2.22
N LYS A 110 -10.92 1.76 1.70
CA LYS A 110 -12.08 2.41 2.29
C LYS A 110 -13.24 1.42 2.34
N ASN A 111 -13.79 1.14 3.51
CA ASN A 111 -14.86 0.14 3.69
C ASN A 111 -14.49 -1.22 3.05
N ASP A 112 -13.27 -1.69 3.32
CA ASP A 112 -12.68 -2.93 2.76
C ASP A 112 -12.53 -2.99 1.23
N LYS A 113 -12.78 -1.88 0.51
CA LYS A 113 -12.53 -1.78 -0.93
C LYS A 113 -11.22 -1.07 -1.19
N ALA A 114 -10.41 -1.64 -2.08
CA ALA A 114 -9.18 -1.02 -2.53
C ALA A 114 -9.52 0.33 -3.18
N PHE A 115 -8.79 1.36 -2.78
CA PHE A 115 -8.98 2.73 -3.25
C PHE A 115 -7.74 3.24 -3.97
N PHE A 116 -6.56 3.02 -3.40
CA PHE A 116 -5.28 3.26 -4.04
C PHE A 116 -4.52 1.95 -4.10
N ILE A 117 -3.96 1.62 -5.27
CA ILE A 117 -3.23 0.39 -5.52
C ILE A 117 -1.91 0.75 -6.18
N SER A 118 -0.79 0.25 -5.65
CA SER A 118 0.51 0.31 -6.29
C SER A 118 0.95 -1.08 -6.75
N ILE A 119 1.63 -1.15 -7.89
CA ILE A 119 2.32 -2.33 -8.40
C ILE A 119 3.79 -1.93 -8.52
N THR A 120 4.56 -2.11 -7.45
CA THR A 120 5.84 -1.40 -7.25
C THR A 120 6.91 -1.85 -8.23
N HIS A 121 6.95 -3.13 -8.58
CA HIS A 121 7.83 -3.69 -9.61
C HIS A 121 7.58 -3.11 -11.01
N GLU A 122 6.34 -2.71 -11.29
CA GLU A 122 5.93 -2.15 -12.58
C GLU A 122 6.02 -0.62 -12.60
N GLN A 123 6.41 0.00 -11.47
CA GLN A 123 6.35 1.46 -11.25
C GLN A 123 4.99 2.06 -11.60
N ASP A 124 3.92 1.31 -11.35
CA ASP A 124 2.56 1.73 -11.64
C ASP A 124 1.75 1.90 -10.35
N ALA A 125 0.81 2.82 -10.40
CA ALA A 125 -0.15 3.02 -9.34
C ALA A 125 -1.41 3.70 -9.87
N TYR A 126 -2.56 3.32 -9.33
CA TYR A 126 -3.84 3.86 -9.75
C TYR A 126 -4.83 3.94 -8.60
N PHE A 127 -5.88 4.74 -8.81
CA PHE A 127 -7.01 4.79 -7.91
C PHE A 127 -8.19 4.02 -8.50
N GLU A 128 -8.83 3.19 -7.68
CA GLU A 128 -10.16 2.63 -7.96
C GLU A 128 -11.21 3.51 -7.31
N LEU A 129 -11.92 4.28 -8.13
CA LEU A 129 -12.83 5.33 -7.68
C LEU A 129 -14.28 4.88 -7.78
N ASP A 130 -15.00 5.03 -6.67
CA ASP A 130 -16.43 5.28 -6.70
C ASP A 130 -16.71 6.80 -6.75
N ASP A 131 -17.99 7.19 -6.82
CA ASP A 131 -18.39 8.59 -6.89
C ASP A 131 -17.84 9.43 -5.71
N ASN A 132 -17.73 8.84 -4.52
CA ASN A 132 -17.19 9.51 -3.34
C ASN A 132 -15.67 9.71 -3.44
N GLY A 133 -14.96 8.70 -3.95
CA GLY A 133 -13.52 8.74 -4.18
C GLY A 133 -13.13 9.81 -5.19
N GLU A 134 -13.86 9.91 -6.30
CA GLU A 134 -13.60 10.95 -7.31
C GLU A 134 -13.81 12.36 -6.73
N TYR A 135 -14.89 12.57 -5.97
CA TYR A 135 -15.14 13.84 -5.29
C TYR A 135 -14.03 14.18 -4.28
N PHE A 136 -13.57 13.20 -3.52
CA PHE A 136 -12.51 13.38 -2.54
C PHE A 136 -11.18 13.81 -3.18
N LEU A 137 -10.72 13.11 -4.23
CA LEU A 137 -9.43 13.39 -4.85
C LEU A 137 -9.39 14.77 -5.52
N LYS A 138 -10.49 15.19 -6.17
CA LYS A 138 -10.62 16.55 -6.73
C LYS A 138 -10.46 17.63 -5.67
N ASN A 139 -11.08 17.44 -4.50
CA ASN A 139 -10.95 18.39 -3.38
C ASN A 139 -9.54 18.44 -2.78
N LYS A 140 -8.80 17.33 -2.84
CA LYS A 140 -7.40 17.25 -2.39
C LYS A 140 -6.39 17.68 -3.46
N ARG A 141 -6.83 18.01 -4.68
CA ARG A 141 -5.97 18.32 -5.83
C ARG A 141 -4.98 17.19 -6.15
N LEU A 142 -5.38 15.95 -5.85
CA LEU A 142 -4.66 14.75 -6.27
C LEU A 142 -5.06 14.35 -7.68
N ILE A 143 -6.25 14.79 -8.15
CA ILE A 143 -6.69 14.69 -9.53
C ILE A 143 -7.48 15.92 -10.00
#